data_AF-A0A1Q6WNK3-F1
#
_entry.id   AF-A0A1Q6WNK3-F1
#
_cell.length_a   1.000
_cell.length_b   1.000
_cell.length_c   1.000
_cell.angle_alpha   90.00
_cell.angle_beta   90.00
_cell.angle_gamma   90.00
#
_symmetry.space_group_name_H-M   'P 1'
#
loop_
_entity.id
_entity.type
_entity.pdbx_description
1 polymer ?
#
loop_
_entity_poly.entity_id
_entity_poly.type
_entity_poly.pdbx_seq_one_letter_code
_entity_poly.pdbx_strand_id
1 'polypeptide(L)'
;MGRREVLRECLTLSQQEAWPHMVLGVGGDRAAAATLRRRLEAGSATSDTLLALGLLGELTAVRSLTGVLASDELGESAALALYWITGAPLFEKAFIAEPVDQAALFDAELHAWREHQQLPKRADGQPFGTTVRQLVRDPAAWHAWLAENAPRFNPDYRYRRGQVYSARALLLCLLDEAVPDRLRQLAYEELNIRYGCDVPFESDLRVKEQTVALRAIGAWLAANESRLPTGRW
;
A
#
# COMPACT_ATOMS: atom_id res chain seq x y z
N MET A 1 -23.00 7.33 -10.40
CA MET A 1 -22.34 8.55 -9.90
C MET A 1 -22.36 8.52 -8.38
N GLY A 2 -21.24 8.21 -7.73
CA GLY A 2 -21.13 8.30 -6.27
C GLY A 2 -21.44 9.72 -5.80
N ARG A 3 -22.05 9.85 -4.61
CA ARG A 3 -22.46 11.14 -4.05
C ARG A 3 -21.21 11.98 -3.79
N ARG A 4 -20.87 12.90 -4.70
CA ARG A 4 -19.75 13.86 -4.56
C ARG A 4 -19.81 14.64 -3.23
N GLU A 5 -20.99 14.74 -2.62
CA GLU A 5 -21.22 15.31 -1.30
C GLU A 5 -20.48 14.55 -0.20
N VAL A 6 -20.51 13.20 -0.22
CA VAL A 6 -19.81 12.36 0.77
C VAL A 6 -18.31 12.61 0.73
N LEU A 7 -17.71 12.69 -0.46
CA LEU A 7 -16.27 12.98 -0.59
C LEU A 7 -15.90 14.38 -0.09
N ARG A 8 -16.79 15.38 -0.26
CA ARG A 8 -16.58 16.73 0.30
C ARG A 8 -16.66 16.71 1.82
N GLU A 9 -17.62 16.01 2.39
CA GLU A 9 -17.75 15.83 3.83
C GLU A 9 -16.52 15.11 4.41
N CYS A 10 -16.10 14.01 3.78
CA CYS A 10 -14.86 13.32 4.13
C CYS A 10 -13.65 14.24 4.05
N LEU A 11 -13.56 15.14 3.06
CA LEU A 11 -12.48 16.10 2.95
C LEU A 11 -12.46 17.07 4.14
N THR A 12 -13.62 17.59 4.55
CA THR A 12 -13.74 18.45 5.73
C THR A 12 -13.33 17.69 6.99
N LEU A 13 -13.89 16.50 7.22
CA LEU A 13 -13.61 15.67 8.40
C LEU A 13 -12.16 15.19 8.46
N SER A 14 -11.52 14.97 7.31
CA SER A 14 -10.12 14.50 7.25
C SER A 14 -9.12 15.45 7.90
N GLN A 15 -9.50 16.70 8.15
CA GLN A 15 -8.66 17.67 8.85
C GLN A 15 -8.55 17.36 10.35
N GLN A 16 -9.52 16.65 10.92
CA GLN A 16 -9.58 16.35 12.34
C GLN A 16 -9.45 14.84 12.56
N GLU A 17 -10.10 14.04 11.72
CA GLU A 17 -10.22 12.59 11.87
C GLU A 17 -9.41 11.82 10.83
N ALA A 18 -9.00 10.59 11.20
CA ALA A 18 -8.24 9.69 10.32
C ALA A 18 -9.12 8.74 9.50
N TRP A 19 -10.30 8.36 10.01
CA TRP A 19 -11.20 7.39 9.36
C TRP A 19 -11.59 7.74 7.90
N PRO A 20 -11.71 9.02 7.47
CA PRO A 20 -12.07 9.33 6.08
C PRO A 20 -10.92 9.12 5.08
N HIS A 21 -9.69 8.92 5.55
CA HIS A 21 -8.50 8.96 4.68
C HIS A 21 -8.53 7.88 3.62
N MET A 22 -8.94 6.65 3.97
CA MET A 22 -9.03 5.56 3.00
C MET A 22 -10.12 5.81 1.95
N VAL A 23 -11.26 6.38 2.35
CA VAL A 23 -12.32 6.79 1.41
C VAL A 23 -11.81 7.85 0.43
N LEU A 24 -11.05 8.83 0.95
CA LEU A 24 -10.37 9.82 0.12
C LEU A 24 -9.30 9.17 -0.77
N GLY A 25 -8.60 8.14 -0.31
CA GLY A 25 -7.64 7.38 -1.11
C GLY A 25 -8.26 6.79 -2.36
N VAL A 26 -9.43 6.16 -2.22
CA VAL A 26 -10.12 5.44 -3.29
C VAL A 26 -10.90 6.38 -4.23
N GLY A 27 -11.58 7.40 -3.67
CA GLY A 27 -12.49 8.25 -4.43
C GLY A 27 -12.06 9.70 -4.62
N GLY A 28 -11.00 10.14 -3.93
CA GLY A 28 -10.60 11.53 -3.84
C GLY A 28 -9.97 12.12 -5.10
N ASP A 29 -9.82 13.44 -5.06
CA ASP A 29 -9.22 14.25 -6.11
C ASP A 29 -7.91 14.90 -5.65
N ARG A 30 -7.39 15.86 -6.42
CA ARG A 30 -6.16 16.60 -6.10
C ARG A 30 -6.27 17.36 -4.78
N ALA A 31 -7.46 17.82 -4.39
CA ALA A 31 -7.65 18.53 -3.13
C ALA A 31 -7.56 17.56 -1.93
N ALA A 32 -8.04 16.33 -2.10
CA ALA A 32 -7.83 15.26 -1.12
C ALA A 32 -6.35 14.94 -0.95
N ALA A 33 -5.62 14.75 -2.05
CA ALA A 33 -4.18 14.46 -2.01
C ALA A 33 -3.38 15.58 -1.33
N ALA A 34 -3.68 16.85 -1.68
CA ALA A 34 -3.07 18.01 -1.03
C ALA A 34 -3.39 18.08 0.48
N THR A 35 -4.59 17.69 0.90
CA THR A 35 -4.99 17.71 2.31
C THR A 35 -4.29 16.61 3.11
N LEU A 36 -4.24 15.39 2.59
CA LEU A 36 -3.54 14.28 3.24
C LEU A 36 -2.03 14.53 3.31
N ARG A 37 -1.43 15.11 2.26
CA ARG A 37 -0.01 15.48 2.26
C ARG A 37 0.30 16.54 3.32
N ARG A 38 -0.56 17.56 3.50
CA ARG A 38 -0.37 18.55 4.57
C ARG A 38 -0.36 17.92 5.95
N ARG A 39 -1.18 16.89 6.20
CA ARG A 39 -1.16 16.15 7.48
C ARG A 39 0.17 15.41 7.69
N LEU A 40 0.67 14.76 6.64
CA LEU A 40 1.99 14.12 6.65
C LEU A 40 3.09 15.13 6.97
N GLU A 41 3.12 16.27 6.27
CA GLU A 41 4.11 17.33 6.50
C GLU A 41 4.00 17.97 7.88
N ALA A 42 2.80 18.00 8.47
CA ALA A 42 2.56 18.46 9.83
C ALA A 42 2.87 17.41 10.92
N GLY A 43 3.31 16.19 10.56
CA GLY A 43 3.61 15.12 11.52
C GLY A 43 2.38 14.50 12.19
N SER A 44 1.19 14.66 11.59
CA SER A 44 -0.10 14.15 12.11
C SER A 44 -0.73 13.09 11.20
N ALA A 45 0.09 12.47 10.35
CA ALA A 45 -0.30 11.37 9.48
C ALA A 45 -0.36 10.05 10.26
N THR A 46 -1.26 9.19 9.82
CA THR A 46 -1.40 7.81 10.27
C THR A 46 -0.99 6.85 9.15
N SER A 47 -0.92 5.55 9.42
CA SER A 47 -0.75 4.52 8.39
C SER A 47 -1.75 4.68 7.24
N ASP A 48 -3.04 4.85 7.56
CA ASP A 48 -4.11 5.05 6.57
C ASP A 48 -3.92 6.34 5.75
N THR A 49 -3.36 7.41 6.33
CA THR A 49 -3.00 8.63 5.59
C THR A 49 -1.97 8.32 4.49
N LEU A 50 -0.96 7.51 4.79
CA LEU A 50 0.09 7.16 3.83
C LEU A 50 -0.44 6.22 2.74
N LEU A 51 -1.23 5.21 3.13
CA LEU A 51 -1.86 4.31 2.18
C LEU A 51 -2.80 5.07 1.24
N ALA A 52 -3.59 6.01 1.76
CA ALA A 52 -4.44 6.89 0.96
C ALA A 52 -3.66 7.75 -0.03
N LEU A 53 -2.49 8.30 0.35
CA LEU A 53 -1.60 8.99 -0.58
C LEU A 53 -1.07 8.05 -1.68
N GLY A 54 -0.73 6.81 -1.31
CA GLY A 54 -0.40 5.75 -2.27
C GLY A 54 -1.55 5.49 -3.24
N LEU A 55 -2.78 5.34 -2.74
CA LEU A 55 -4.02 5.16 -3.52
C LEU A 55 -4.33 6.37 -4.41
N LEU A 56 -4.00 7.59 -4.00
CA LEU A 56 -4.19 8.75 -4.88
C LEU A 56 -3.17 8.82 -6.01
N GLY A 57 -2.02 8.15 -5.88
CA GLY A 57 -1.05 8.03 -6.95
C GLY A 57 -0.34 9.35 -7.29
N GLU A 58 -0.38 10.35 -6.40
CA GLU A 58 0.15 11.69 -6.66
C GLU A 58 1.65 11.75 -6.43
N LEU A 59 2.41 12.09 -7.47
CA LEU A 59 3.88 12.17 -7.40
C LEU A 59 4.39 13.20 -6.40
N THR A 60 3.62 14.27 -6.13
CA THR A 60 4.04 15.31 -5.20
C THR A 60 4.07 14.86 -3.74
N ALA A 61 3.53 13.66 -3.43
CA ALA A 61 3.63 13.04 -2.11
C ALA A 61 4.92 12.22 -1.93
N VAL A 62 5.61 11.83 -3.02
CA VAL A 62 6.77 10.91 -2.98
C VAL A 62 7.87 11.43 -2.05
N ARG A 63 8.21 12.72 -2.11
CA ARG A 63 9.25 13.30 -1.24
C ARG A 63 8.89 13.19 0.24
N SER A 64 7.66 13.54 0.60
CA SER A 64 7.18 13.51 1.99
C SER A 64 7.10 12.06 2.49
N LEU A 65 6.70 11.12 1.64
CA LEU A 65 6.70 9.68 1.94
C LEU A 65 8.12 9.14 2.16
N THR A 66 9.10 9.51 1.32
CA THR A 66 10.49 9.11 1.54
C THR A 66 11.06 9.64 2.86
N GLY A 67 10.61 10.82 3.30
CA GLY A 67 11.06 11.43 4.55
C GLY A 67 10.62 10.68 5.82
N VAL A 68 9.65 9.78 5.73
CA VAL A 68 9.12 9.01 6.88
C VAL A 68 9.43 7.51 6.80
N LEU A 69 10.21 7.06 5.82
CA LEU A 69 10.58 5.66 5.63
C LEU A 69 11.30 5.03 6.83
N ALA A 70 12.13 5.82 7.51
CA ALA A 70 12.89 5.39 8.70
C ALA A 70 12.04 5.35 9.99
N SER A 71 10.78 5.79 9.95
CA SER A 71 9.87 5.70 11.10
C SER A 71 9.53 4.24 11.41
N ASP A 72 9.60 3.83 12.66
CA ASP A 72 9.18 2.48 13.09
C ASP A 72 7.67 2.27 12.96
N GLU A 73 6.88 3.31 13.21
CA GLU A 73 5.43 3.25 13.14
C GLU A 73 4.91 3.37 11.70
N LEU A 74 5.49 4.27 10.90
CA LEU A 74 4.96 4.64 9.59
C LEU A 74 5.76 4.11 8.40
N GLY A 75 6.98 3.63 8.63
CA GLY A 75 7.94 3.31 7.56
C GLY A 75 7.44 2.24 6.59
N GLU A 76 6.77 1.19 7.10
CA GLU A 76 6.18 0.14 6.25
C GLU A 76 5.07 0.69 5.35
N SER A 77 4.19 1.53 5.91
CA SER A 77 3.10 2.16 5.15
C SER A 77 3.63 3.16 4.13
N ALA A 78 4.71 3.87 4.45
CA ALA A 78 5.41 4.77 3.54
C ALA A 78 6.03 4.03 2.36
N ALA A 79 6.76 2.93 2.63
CA ALA A 79 7.35 2.09 1.59
C ALA A 79 6.27 1.50 0.68
N LEU A 80 5.15 1.07 1.26
CA LEU A 80 4.02 0.53 0.52
C LEU A 80 3.34 1.57 -0.36
N ALA A 81 3.12 2.78 0.14
CA ALA A 81 2.58 3.89 -0.64
C ALA A 81 3.50 4.28 -1.80
N LEU A 82 4.82 4.35 -1.54
CA LEU A 82 5.82 4.61 -2.58
C LEU A 82 5.82 3.52 -3.65
N TYR A 83 5.74 2.25 -3.26
CA TYR A 83 5.58 1.13 -4.19
C TYR A 83 4.29 1.27 -5.02
N TRP A 84 3.19 1.65 -4.40
CA TRP A 84 1.90 1.86 -5.07
C TRP A 84 1.90 3.00 -6.09
N ILE A 85 2.72 4.03 -5.88
CA ILE A 85 2.89 5.13 -6.83
C ILE A 85 3.88 4.72 -7.94
N THR A 86 5.07 4.29 -7.54
CA THR A 86 6.25 4.20 -8.43
C THR A 86 6.43 2.85 -9.09
N GLY A 87 5.90 1.77 -8.50
CA GLY A 87 6.14 0.39 -8.93
C GLY A 87 7.58 -0.08 -8.70
N ALA A 88 8.39 0.66 -7.93
CA ALA A 88 9.78 0.35 -7.70
C ALA A 88 9.93 -1.03 -7.02
N PRO A 89 10.63 -2.01 -7.63
CA PRO A 89 10.75 -3.37 -7.08
C PRO A 89 11.80 -3.45 -5.97
N LEU A 90 11.78 -2.51 -5.02
CA LEU A 90 12.71 -2.42 -3.91
C LEU A 90 12.23 -3.33 -2.78
N PHE A 91 12.61 -4.61 -2.85
CA PHE A 91 12.33 -5.60 -1.82
C PHE A 91 13.62 -6.11 -1.18
N GLU A 92 13.54 -6.41 0.11
CA GLU A 92 14.60 -7.04 0.88
C GLU A 92 14.07 -8.28 1.60
N LYS A 93 15.00 -9.13 2.04
CA LYS A 93 14.70 -10.24 2.93
C LYS A 93 14.98 -9.78 4.35
N ALA A 94 13.94 -9.72 5.18
CA ALA A 94 14.06 -9.38 6.59
C ALA A 94 13.72 -10.60 7.44
N PHE A 95 14.53 -10.83 8.46
CA PHE A 95 14.27 -11.87 9.44
C PHE A 95 13.39 -11.28 10.56
N ILE A 96 12.19 -11.83 10.73
CA ILE A 96 11.29 -11.48 11.82
C ILE A 96 11.37 -12.59 12.86
N ALA A 97 11.90 -12.25 14.03
CA ALA A 97 11.94 -13.16 15.16
C ALA A 97 10.51 -13.44 15.65
N GLU A 98 10.22 -14.71 15.95
CA GLU A 98 8.94 -15.08 16.54
C GLU A 98 8.83 -14.51 17.97
N PRO A 99 7.66 -13.99 18.35
CA PRO A 99 7.44 -13.59 19.73
C PRO A 99 7.55 -14.82 20.64
N VAL A 100 8.25 -14.66 21.75
CA VAL A 100 8.41 -15.73 22.73
C VAL A 100 7.09 -15.99 23.44
N ASP A 101 6.48 -17.14 23.17
CA ASP A 101 5.42 -17.66 24.02
C ASP A 101 6.02 -18.27 25.28
N GLN A 102 5.94 -17.54 26.39
CA GLN A 102 6.47 -17.99 27.68
C GLN A 102 5.82 -19.30 28.16
N ALA A 103 4.59 -19.62 27.74
CA ALA A 103 3.92 -20.86 28.11
C ALA A 103 4.47 -22.07 27.34
N ALA A 104 5.12 -21.84 26.20
CA ALA A 104 5.77 -22.87 25.38
C ALA A 104 7.24 -23.10 25.75
N LEU A 105 7.82 -22.28 26.63
CA LEU A 105 9.21 -22.43 27.07
C LEU A 105 9.36 -23.55 28.10
N PHE A 106 10.46 -24.29 28.02
CA PHE A 106 10.88 -25.16 29.11
C PHE A 106 11.35 -24.33 30.32
N ASP A 107 11.27 -24.88 31.54
CA ASP A 107 11.57 -24.14 32.78
C ASP A 107 12.94 -23.44 32.78
N ALA A 108 13.97 -24.11 32.23
CA ALA A 108 15.32 -23.54 32.11
C ALA A 108 15.39 -22.37 31.12
N GLU A 109 14.66 -22.46 30.01
CA GLU A 109 14.58 -21.40 29.00
C GLU A 109 13.78 -20.20 29.52
N LEU A 110 12.71 -20.46 30.27
CA LEU A 110 11.92 -19.43 30.92
C LEU A 110 12.74 -18.65 31.96
N HIS A 111 13.61 -19.33 32.71
CA HIS A 111 14.53 -18.70 33.66
C HIS A 111 15.55 -17.81 32.93
N ALA A 112 16.19 -18.33 31.87
CA ALA A 112 17.15 -17.58 31.06
C ALA A 112 16.51 -16.35 30.37
N TRP A 113 15.27 -16.47 29.90
CA TRP A 113 14.52 -15.36 29.34
C TRP A 113 14.21 -14.29 30.40
N ARG A 114 13.73 -14.70 31.59
CA ARG A 114 13.37 -13.76 32.66
C ARG A 114 14.57 -13.01 33.24
N GLU A 115 15.70 -13.68 33.40
CA GLU A 115 16.89 -13.07 34.02
C GLU A 115 17.79 -12.33 33.03
N HIS A 116 17.84 -12.78 31.77
CA HIS A 116 18.84 -12.30 30.81
C HIS A 116 18.24 -11.85 29.48
N GLN A 117 16.92 -11.93 29.30
CA GLN A 117 16.24 -11.65 28.03
C GLN A 117 16.85 -12.41 26.84
N GLN A 118 17.35 -13.62 27.09
CA GLN A 118 17.93 -14.47 26.05
C GLN A 118 16.86 -15.28 25.34
N LEU A 119 16.64 -14.99 24.06
CA LEU A 119 15.73 -15.74 23.20
C LEU A 119 16.16 -17.22 23.12
N PRO A 120 15.21 -18.17 23.14
CA PRO A 120 15.50 -19.55 22.78
C PRO A 120 16.13 -19.60 21.39
N LYS A 121 17.18 -20.39 21.26
CA LYS A 121 17.90 -20.59 20.00
C LYS A 121 17.64 -21.99 19.48
N ARG A 122 17.58 -22.11 18.16
CA ARG A 122 17.58 -23.39 17.47
C ARG A 122 18.92 -24.10 17.70
N ALA A 123 18.99 -25.37 17.33
CA ALA A 123 20.22 -26.17 17.44
C ALA A 123 21.41 -25.58 16.65
N ASP A 124 21.15 -24.72 15.66
CA ASP A 124 22.16 -24.00 14.87
C ASP A 124 22.59 -22.65 15.49
N GLY A 125 22.04 -22.29 16.66
CA GLY A 125 22.34 -21.05 17.38
C GLY A 125 21.58 -19.82 16.90
N GLN A 126 20.72 -19.93 15.88
CA GLN A 126 19.88 -18.83 15.41
C GLN A 126 18.59 -18.71 16.22
N PRO A 127 18.02 -17.50 16.36
CA PRO A 127 16.70 -17.34 16.96
C PRO A 127 15.61 -18.01 16.11
N PHE A 128 14.49 -18.35 16.74
CA PHE A 128 13.28 -18.75 16.03
C PHE A 128 12.66 -17.54 15.31
N GLY A 129 12.18 -17.76 14.10
CA GLY A 129 11.64 -16.71 13.26
C GLY A 129 11.50 -17.10 11.79
N THR A 130 10.93 -16.19 11.02
CA THR A 130 10.68 -16.35 9.58
C THR A 130 11.37 -15.24 8.81
N THR A 131 12.00 -15.61 7.70
CA THR A 131 12.47 -14.64 6.71
C THR A 131 11.31 -14.26 5.81
N VAL A 132 10.86 -13.00 5.91
CA VAL A 132 9.84 -12.44 5.02
C VAL A 132 10.49 -11.59 3.94
N ARG A 133 9.84 -11.53 2.78
CA ARG A 133 10.15 -10.55 1.75
C ARG A 133 9.31 -9.31 2.02
N GLN A 134 9.96 -8.18 2.26
CA GLN A 134 9.29 -6.91 2.54
C GLN A 134 9.82 -5.79 1.65
N LEU A 135 9.13 -4.65 1.63
CA LEU A 135 9.61 -3.46 0.91
C LEU A 135 10.74 -2.79 1.69
N VAL A 136 11.74 -2.32 0.97
CA VAL A 136 12.90 -1.61 1.54
C VAL A 136 12.42 -0.34 2.25
N ARG A 137 12.88 -0.15 3.49
CA ARG A 137 12.65 1.05 4.30
C ARG A 137 13.84 2.02 4.35
N ASP A 138 14.96 1.67 3.73
CA ASP A 138 16.12 2.57 3.65
C ASP A 138 15.83 3.78 2.74
N PRO A 139 15.82 5.02 3.27
CA PRO A 139 15.63 6.22 2.47
C PRO A 139 16.70 6.41 1.39
N ALA A 140 17.95 5.97 1.63
CA ALA A 140 19.03 6.15 0.66
C ALA A 140 18.81 5.29 -0.60
N ALA A 141 18.41 4.03 -0.44
CA ALA A 141 18.00 3.16 -1.56
C ALA A 141 16.86 3.78 -2.38
N TRP A 142 15.84 4.35 -1.73
CA TRP A 142 14.74 5.02 -2.41
C TRP A 142 15.19 6.28 -3.15
N HIS A 143 16.04 7.11 -2.54
CA HIS A 143 16.59 8.30 -3.19
C HIS A 143 17.41 7.95 -4.43
N ALA A 144 18.24 6.90 -4.37
CA ALA A 144 19.01 6.43 -5.51
C ALA A 144 18.09 5.98 -6.65
N TRP A 145 17.09 5.14 -6.36
CA TRP A 145 16.14 4.67 -7.37
C TRP A 145 15.34 5.81 -8.00
N LEU A 146 14.88 6.76 -7.18
CA LEU A 146 14.12 7.93 -7.63
C LEU A 146 14.98 8.84 -8.51
N ALA A 147 16.25 9.07 -8.17
CA ALA A 147 17.14 9.89 -8.99
C ALA A 147 17.31 9.31 -10.41
N GLU A 148 17.41 7.98 -10.51
CA GLU A 148 17.52 7.27 -11.79
C GLU A 148 16.21 7.25 -12.59
N ASN A 149 15.07 7.08 -11.91
CA ASN A 149 13.78 6.81 -12.57
C ASN A 149 12.85 8.03 -12.69
N ALA A 150 13.12 9.13 -11.97
CA ALA A 150 12.31 10.35 -12.00
C ALA A 150 11.96 10.87 -13.41
N PRO A 151 12.88 10.86 -14.41
CA PRO A 151 12.57 11.33 -15.76
C PRO A 151 11.42 10.60 -16.47
N ARG A 152 11.02 9.41 -15.99
CA ARG A 152 9.93 8.61 -16.56
C ARG A 152 8.55 9.07 -16.10
N PHE A 153 8.50 9.92 -15.08
CA PHE A 153 7.28 10.35 -14.42
C PHE A 153 6.90 11.77 -14.85
N ASN A 154 5.64 11.97 -15.21
CA ASN A 154 5.08 13.26 -15.55
C ASN A 154 4.15 13.75 -14.41
N PRO A 155 4.42 14.91 -13.80
CA PRO A 155 3.66 15.43 -12.65
C PRO A 155 2.19 15.73 -12.94
N ASP A 156 1.77 15.82 -14.20
CA ASP A 156 0.38 16.05 -14.59
C ASP A 156 -0.50 14.79 -14.49
N TYR A 157 0.14 13.63 -14.31
CA TYR A 157 -0.55 12.34 -14.20
C TYR A 157 -0.39 11.75 -12.81
N ARG A 158 -1.38 10.95 -12.44
CA ARG A 158 -1.27 10.02 -11.32
C ARG A 158 -0.71 8.70 -11.80
N TYR A 159 -0.11 8.00 -10.86
CA TYR A 159 0.52 6.73 -11.13
C TYR A 159 0.01 5.62 -10.21
N ARG A 160 -0.06 4.44 -10.80
CA ARG A 160 -0.30 3.18 -10.13
C ARG A 160 0.80 2.23 -10.53
N ARG A 161 1.66 1.89 -9.58
CA ARG A 161 2.78 0.96 -9.75
C ARG A 161 3.65 1.31 -10.98
N GLY A 162 3.97 2.59 -11.13
CA GLY A 162 4.82 3.06 -12.22
C GLY A 162 4.10 3.25 -13.55
N GLN A 163 2.81 2.92 -13.63
CA GLN A 163 1.98 3.15 -14.82
C GLN A 163 1.06 4.34 -14.62
N VAL A 164 0.74 5.04 -15.71
CA VAL A 164 -0.30 6.07 -15.67
C VAL A 164 -1.61 5.47 -15.20
N TYR A 165 -2.24 6.17 -14.27
CA TYR A 165 -3.47 5.73 -13.62
C TYR A 165 -4.54 5.29 -14.63
N SER A 166 -5.05 4.08 -14.49
CA SER A 166 -6.11 3.57 -15.37
C SER A 166 -6.76 2.34 -14.76
N ALA A 167 -7.93 1.97 -15.28
CA ALA A 167 -8.56 0.68 -14.96
C ALA A 167 -7.63 -0.51 -15.31
N ARG A 168 -6.80 -0.38 -16.35
CA ARG A 168 -5.77 -1.36 -16.70
C ARG A 168 -4.69 -1.48 -15.63
N ALA A 169 -4.19 -0.37 -15.11
CA ALA A 169 -3.19 -0.38 -14.06
C ALA A 169 -3.75 -1.02 -12.76
N LEU A 170 -5.03 -0.82 -12.46
CA LEU A 170 -5.72 -1.49 -11.35
C LEU A 170 -5.82 -3.01 -11.57
N LEU A 171 -6.22 -3.47 -12.77
CA LEU A 171 -6.22 -4.90 -13.09
C LEU A 171 -4.82 -5.52 -12.95
N LEU A 172 -3.76 -4.82 -13.35
CA LEU A 172 -2.39 -5.30 -13.15
C LEU A 172 -2.00 -5.38 -11.66
N CYS A 173 -2.59 -4.56 -10.80
CA CYS A 173 -2.44 -4.73 -9.35
C CYS A 173 -3.17 -5.99 -8.85
N LEU A 174 -4.35 -6.27 -9.39
CA LEU A 174 -5.13 -7.46 -9.04
C LEU A 174 -4.45 -8.76 -9.47
N LEU A 175 -3.78 -8.74 -10.63
CA LEU A 175 -3.05 -9.89 -11.18
C LEU A 175 -1.70 -10.15 -10.51
N ASP A 176 -1.19 -9.22 -9.69
CA ASP A 176 0.12 -9.38 -9.07
C ASP A 176 0.01 -10.04 -7.69
N GLU A 177 0.54 -11.25 -7.61
CA GLU A 177 0.58 -12.06 -6.38
C GLU A 177 1.45 -11.43 -5.29
N ALA A 178 2.41 -10.56 -5.65
CA ALA A 178 3.27 -9.87 -4.69
C ALA A 178 2.58 -8.67 -4.01
N VAL A 179 1.41 -8.25 -4.49
CA VAL A 179 0.63 -7.18 -3.86
C VAL A 179 -0.12 -7.74 -2.63
N PRO A 180 0.02 -7.13 -1.44
CA PRO A 180 -0.72 -7.55 -0.25
C PRO A 180 -2.24 -7.57 -0.45
N ASP A 181 -2.94 -8.52 0.18
CA ASP A 181 -4.38 -8.75 -0.03
C ASP A 181 -5.23 -7.51 0.21
N ARG A 182 -4.97 -6.75 1.28
CA ARG A 182 -5.68 -5.48 1.56
C ARG A 182 -5.58 -4.49 0.40
N LEU A 183 -4.43 -4.40 -0.26
CA LEU A 183 -4.25 -3.51 -1.41
C LEU A 183 -4.89 -4.08 -2.68
N ARG A 184 -4.90 -5.40 -2.83
CA ARG A 184 -5.64 -6.06 -3.90
C ARG A 184 -7.13 -5.75 -3.78
N GLN A 185 -7.68 -5.84 -2.58
CA GLN A 185 -9.07 -5.46 -2.30
C GLN A 185 -9.34 -3.98 -2.62
N LEU A 186 -8.49 -3.06 -2.17
CA LEU A 186 -8.63 -1.63 -2.46
C LEU A 186 -8.54 -1.31 -3.96
N ALA A 187 -7.67 -2.01 -4.71
CA ALA A 187 -7.58 -1.86 -6.16
C ALA A 187 -8.88 -2.27 -6.86
N TYR A 188 -9.54 -3.33 -6.36
CA TYR A 188 -10.83 -3.78 -6.85
C TYR A 188 -11.95 -2.81 -6.47
N GLU A 189 -12.01 -2.36 -5.22
CA GLU A 189 -12.98 -1.36 -4.76
C GLU A 189 -12.91 -0.09 -5.61
N GLU A 190 -11.69 0.37 -5.92
CA GLU A 190 -11.54 1.51 -6.81
C GLU A 190 -12.01 1.20 -8.23
N LEU A 191 -11.72 0.01 -8.77
CA LEU A 191 -12.21 -0.39 -10.08
C LEU A 191 -13.75 -0.36 -10.14
N ASN A 192 -14.41 -0.84 -9.09
CA ASN A 192 -15.86 -0.81 -8.95
C ASN A 192 -16.39 0.63 -8.81
N ILE A 193 -15.89 1.40 -7.85
CA ILE A 193 -16.38 2.74 -7.51
C ILE A 193 -16.15 3.74 -8.63
N ARG A 194 -14.94 3.71 -9.22
CA ARG A 194 -14.48 4.74 -10.16
C ARG A 194 -14.87 4.42 -11.59
N TYR A 195 -14.73 3.16 -12.00
CA TYR A 195 -14.92 2.73 -13.38
C TYR A 195 -16.23 1.96 -13.59
N GLY A 196 -16.96 1.63 -12.52
CA GLY A 196 -18.24 0.93 -12.61
C GLY A 196 -18.10 -0.54 -13.01
N CYS A 197 -16.96 -1.17 -12.71
CA CYS A 197 -16.80 -2.60 -12.93
C CYS A 197 -17.62 -3.38 -11.90
N ASP A 198 -18.65 -4.09 -12.37
CA ASP A 198 -19.63 -4.82 -11.56
C ASP A 198 -19.31 -6.31 -11.42
N VAL A 199 -18.18 -6.77 -11.95
CA VAL A 199 -17.73 -8.16 -11.81
C VAL A 199 -17.35 -8.43 -10.35
N PRO A 200 -18.00 -9.38 -9.65
CA PRO A 200 -17.69 -9.67 -8.26
C PRO A 200 -16.26 -10.20 -8.07
N PHE A 201 -15.57 -9.66 -7.06
CA PHE A 201 -14.24 -10.09 -6.66
C PHE A 201 -14.02 -9.77 -5.18
N GLU A 202 -13.35 -10.67 -4.46
CA GLU A 202 -12.81 -10.43 -3.12
C GLU A 202 -11.40 -11.03 -3.07
N SER A 203 -10.47 -10.39 -2.36
CA SER A 203 -9.06 -10.81 -2.31
C SER A 203 -8.84 -12.15 -1.62
N ASP A 204 -9.81 -12.63 -0.83
CA ASP A 204 -9.79 -13.87 -0.04
C ASP A 204 -10.64 -15.00 -0.66
N LEU A 205 -11.22 -14.79 -1.85
CA LEU A 205 -11.84 -15.87 -2.64
C LEU A 205 -10.84 -17.00 -2.89
N ARG A 206 -11.32 -18.21 -3.16
CA ARG A 206 -10.43 -19.31 -3.55
C ARG A 206 -9.70 -18.95 -4.84
N VAL A 207 -8.45 -19.40 -4.99
CA VAL A 207 -7.61 -19.10 -6.17
C VAL A 207 -8.32 -19.38 -7.50
N LYS A 208 -9.10 -20.47 -7.57
CA LYS A 208 -9.91 -20.80 -8.76
C LYS A 208 -10.98 -19.74 -9.05
N GLU A 209 -11.66 -19.24 -8.02
CA GLU A 209 -12.70 -18.20 -8.13
C GLU A 209 -12.08 -16.85 -8.48
N GLN A 210 -10.96 -16.48 -7.84
CA GLN A 210 -10.18 -15.29 -8.21
C GLN A 210 -9.77 -15.34 -9.68
N THR A 211 -9.26 -16.48 -10.16
CA THR A 211 -8.85 -16.64 -11.56
C THR A 211 -10.02 -16.40 -12.54
N VAL A 212 -11.21 -16.88 -12.20
CA VAL A 212 -12.42 -16.67 -13.01
C VAL A 212 -12.82 -15.20 -13.00
N ALA A 213 -12.88 -14.58 -11.83
CA ALA A 213 -13.22 -13.16 -11.67
C ALA A 213 -12.23 -12.25 -12.40
N LEU A 214 -10.91 -12.48 -12.26
CA LEU A 214 -9.87 -11.69 -12.93
C LEU A 214 -9.95 -11.79 -14.46
N ARG A 215 -10.29 -12.97 -15.01
CA ARG A 215 -10.55 -13.12 -16.45
C ARG A 215 -11.78 -12.33 -16.89
N ALA A 216 -12.86 -12.37 -16.11
CA ALA A 216 -14.07 -11.62 -16.39
C ALA A 216 -13.83 -10.09 -16.32
N ILE A 217 -13.09 -9.61 -15.31
CA ILE A 217 -12.65 -8.21 -15.21
C ILE A 217 -11.80 -7.83 -16.44
N GLY A 218 -10.88 -8.70 -16.85
CA GLY A 218 -10.05 -8.48 -18.05
C GLY A 218 -10.87 -8.34 -19.32
N ALA A 219 -11.89 -9.19 -19.51
CA ALA A 219 -12.81 -9.11 -20.64
C ALA A 219 -13.68 -7.85 -20.60
N TRP A 220 -14.22 -7.50 -19.43
CA TRP A 220 -14.97 -6.26 -19.22
C TRP A 220 -14.12 -5.04 -19.56
N LEU A 221 -12.86 -5.01 -19.13
CA LEU A 221 -11.95 -3.92 -19.42
C LEU A 221 -11.68 -3.82 -20.92
N ALA A 222 -11.37 -4.92 -21.59
CA ALA A 222 -11.14 -4.93 -23.04
C ALA A 222 -12.33 -4.35 -23.84
N ALA A 223 -13.57 -4.55 -23.36
CA ALA A 223 -14.77 -4.02 -23.99
C ALA A 223 -15.01 -2.52 -23.73
N ASN A 224 -14.43 -1.95 -22.66
CA ASN A 224 -14.74 -0.60 -22.19
C ASN A 224 -13.55 0.38 -22.21
N GLU A 225 -12.31 -0.11 -22.33
CA GLU A 225 -11.06 0.65 -22.11
C GLU A 225 -10.99 2.01 -22.82
N SER A 226 -11.44 2.08 -24.07
CA SER A 226 -11.41 3.31 -24.87
C SER A 226 -12.30 4.44 -24.34
N ARG A 227 -13.28 4.14 -23.48
CA ARG A 227 -14.23 5.10 -22.90
C ARG A 227 -13.85 5.50 -21.47
N LEU A 228 -12.91 4.80 -20.85
CA LEU A 228 -12.56 5.01 -19.45
C LEU A 228 -11.51 6.13 -19.32
N PRO A 229 -11.66 7.04 -18.35
CA PRO A 229 -10.70 8.13 -18.17
C PRO A 229 -9.33 7.60 -17.68
N THR A 230 -8.26 8.21 -18.17
CA THR A 230 -6.88 7.86 -17.81
C THR A 230 -6.19 9.02 -17.07
N GLY A 231 -5.49 8.68 -15.99
CA GLY A 231 -4.30 9.36 -15.49
C GLY A 231 -4.47 10.73 -14.84
N ARG A 232 -5.19 11.63 -15.49
CA ARG A 232 -5.40 13.02 -15.09
C ARG A 232 -6.42 13.11 -13.96
N TRP A 233 -6.30 14.17 -13.16
CA TRP A 233 -7.26 14.52 -12.12
C TRP A 233 -8.61 14.93 -12.70
#